data_AF-A0A1Y4ISN8-F1
#
_entry.id   AF-A0A1Y4ISN8-F1
#
_cell.length_a   1.000
_cell.length_b   1.000
_cell.length_c   1.000
_cell.angle_alpha   90.00
_cell.angle_beta   90.00
_cell.angle_gamma   90.00
#
_symmetry.space_group_name_H-M   'P 1'
#
loop_
_entity.id
_entity.type
_entity.pdbx_description
1 polymer ?
#
loop_
_entity_poly.entity_id
_entity_poly.type
_entity_poly.pdbx_seq_one_letter_code
_entity_poly.pdbx_strand_id
1 'polypeptide(L)'
;MNKEYNISINITPKAFEGLARQGMLCHQGICELCDDALAATLSNEKARVCVALAPDADKNYLNIAVADWGCGMELAALTNALQLGSAPLSNDRLN
;
A
#
# COMPACT_ATOMS: atom_id res chain seq x y z
N MET A 1 -21.36 -10.35 -12.52
CA MET A 1 -20.16 -11.21 -12.65
C MET A 1 -19.02 -10.44 -12.01
N ASN A 2 -18.40 -10.96 -10.95
CA ASN A 2 -17.23 -10.30 -10.36
C ASN A 2 -16.05 -10.52 -11.32
N LYS A 3 -15.44 -9.42 -11.77
CA LYS A 3 -14.28 -9.47 -12.65
C LYS A 3 -13.04 -9.61 -11.78
N GLU A 4 -12.31 -10.70 -11.95
CA GLU A 4 -11.07 -10.97 -11.24
C GLU A 4 -9.88 -10.56 -12.11
N TYR A 5 -8.85 -9.99 -11.48
CA TYR A 5 -7.58 -9.66 -12.12
C TYR A 5 -6.44 -10.28 -11.34
N ASN A 6 -5.58 -11.02 -12.04
CA ASN A 6 -4.37 -11.61 -11.47
C ASN A 6 -3.17 -10.79 -11.94
N ILE A 7 -2.44 -10.18 -11.00
CA ILE A 7 -1.28 -9.32 -11.26
C ILE A 7 -0.02 -10.08 -10.82
N SER A 8 0.87 -10.35 -11.77
CA SER A 8 2.21 -10.87 -11.46
C SER A 8 3.12 -9.74 -10.98
N ILE A 9 3.85 -9.98 -9.89
CA ILE A 9 4.86 -9.06 -9.34
C ILE A 9 6.28 -9.52 -9.73
N ASN A 10 7.18 -8.58 -10.01
CA ASN A 10 8.56 -8.81 -10.48
C ASN A 10 9.55 -9.24 -9.37
N ILE A 11 9.08 -9.94 -8.35
CA ILE A 11 9.91 -10.36 -7.21
C ILE A 11 9.71 -11.85 -6.90
N THR A 12 10.80 -12.54 -6.53
CA THR A 12 10.71 -13.93 -6.07
C THR A 12 10.22 -13.98 -4.62
N PRO A 13 9.55 -15.07 -4.18
CA PRO A 13 9.12 -15.23 -2.79
C PRO A 13 10.26 -15.04 -1.77
N LYS A 14 11.44 -15.60 -2.07
CA LYS A 14 12.62 -15.47 -1.20
C LYS A 14 13.10 -14.01 -1.08
N ALA A 15 13.07 -13.25 -2.16
CA ALA A 15 13.43 -11.83 -2.13
C ALA A 15 12.39 -11.02 -1.34
N PHE A 16 11.09 -11.33 -1.51
CA PHE A 16 10.01 -10.68 -0.76
C PHE A 16 10.14 -10.89 0.76
N GLU A 17 10.38 -12.13 1.20
CA GLU A 17 10.65 -12.44 2.60
C GLU A 17 11.92 -11.74 3.13
N GLY A 18 12.94 -11.60 2.27
CA GLY A 18 14.16 -10.87 2.60
C GLY A 18 13.90 -9.37 2.83
N LEU A 19 13.09 -8.74 1.99
CA LEU A 19 12.68 -7.33 2.15
C LEU A 19 11.91 -7.12 3.46
N ALA A 20 10.97 -8.01 3.78
CA ALA A 20 10.18 -7.93 5.00
C ALA A 20 11.02 -8.02 6.30
N ARG A 21 12.25 -8.56 6.21
CA ARG A 21 13.16 -8.73 7.34
C ARG A 21 14.20 -7.62 7.49
N GLN A 22 14.10 -6.52 6.73
CA GLN A 22 15.07 -5.42 6.75
C GLN A 22 15.08 -4.58 8.05
N GLY A 23 14.49 -5.08 9.14
CA GLY A 23 14.54 -4.42 10.45
C GLY A 23 13.58 -3.23 10.58
N MET A 24 12.61 -3.11 9.68
CA MET A 24 11.54 -2.12 9.79
C MET A 24 10.60 -2.51 10.94
N LEU A 25 10.34 -1.56 11.84
CA LEU A 25 9.36 -1.73 12.90
C LEU A 25 7.94 -1.65 12.30
N CYS A 26 6.99 -2.36 12.90
CA CYS A 26 5.61 -2.42 12.39
C CYS A 26 5.00 -1.04 12.12
N HIS A 27 5.18 -0.07 13.03
CA HIS A 27 4.65 1.29 12.84
C HIS A 27 5.30 2.05 11.68
N GLN A 28 6.57 1.77 11.35
CA GLN A 28 7.23 2.37 10.19
C GLN A 28 6.58 1.87 8.90
N GLY A 29 6.27 0.58 8.82
CA GLY A 29 5.51 0.04 7.68
C GLY A 29 4.10 0.64 7.57
N ILE A 30 3.45 0.98 8.68
CA ILE A 30 2.17 1.70 8.68
C ILE A 30 2.35 3.15 8.18
N CYS A 31 3.45 3.81 8.56
CA CYS A 31 3.75 5.16 8.07
C CYS A 31 3.95 5.20 6.55
N GLU A 32 4.64 4.22 5.95
CA GLU A 32 4.81 4.15 4.48
C GLU A 32 3.44 4.09 3.77
N LEU A 33 2.49 3.30 4.30
CA LEU A 33 1.12 3.25 3.77
C LEU A 33 0.38 4.59 3.95
N CYS A 34 0.65 5.32 5.03
CA CYS A 34 0.10 6.65 5.23
C CYS A 34 0.71 7.67 4.27
N ASP A 35 2.00 7.55 3.95
CA ASP A 35 2.68 8.44 2.99
C ASP A 35 2.12 8.25 1.58
N ASP A 36 1.84 7.00 1.16
CA ASP A 36 1.12 6.71 -0.09
C ASP A 36 -0.28 7.36 -0.09
N ALA A 37 -1.02 7.24 1.01
CA ALA A 37 -2.34 7.85 1.16
C ALA A 37 -2.28 9.40 1.13
N LEU A 38 -1.24 10.00 1.72
CA LEU A 38 -0.99 11.44 1.65
C LEU A 38 -0.73 11.87 0.20
N ALA A 39 0.10 11.14 -0.53
CA ALA A 39 0.41 11.41 -1.94
C ALA A 39 -0.82 11.32 -2.84
N ALA A 40 -1.74 10.40 -2.53
CA ALA A 40 -3.00 10.20 -3.24
C ALA A 40 -4.04 11.32 -3.02
N THR A 41 -3.79 12.28 -2.12
CA THR A 41 -4.75 13.35 -1.78
C THR A 41 -5.17 14.17 -3.01
N LEU A 42 -6.48 14.45 -3.10
CA LEU A 42 -7.05 15.29 -4.14
C LEU A 42 -6.58 16.75 -3.99
N SER A 43 -6.40 17.45 -5.11
CA SER A 43 -5.96 18.85 -5.09
C SER A 43 -6.93 19.73 -4.31
N ASN A 44 -6.42 20.57 -3.42
CA ASN A 44 -7.18 21.44 -2.51
C ASN A 44 -8.05 20.71 -1.46
N GLU A 45 -7.86 19.41 -1.27
CA GLU A 45 -8.48 18.67 -0.17
C GLU A 45 -7.50 18.40 0.98
N LYS A 46 -8.04 18.16 2.18
CA LYS A 46 -7.27 17.59 3.28
C LYS A 46 -7.17 16.08 3.10
N ALA A 47 -5.96 15.55 3.30
CA ALA A 47 -5.75 14.11 3.38
C ALA A 47 -6.62 13.51 4.50
N ARG A 48 -7.23 12.36 4.21
CA ARG A 48 -8.03 11.60 5.16
C ARG A 48 -7.53 10.17 5.11
N VAL A 49 -6.94 9.73 6.21
CA VAL A 49 -6.41 8.37 6.36
C VAL A 49 -7.05 7.73 7.58
N CYS A 50 -7.58 6.53 7.41
CA CYS A 50 -8.11 5.69 8.47
C CYS A 50 -7.17 4.51 8.68
N VAL A 51 -6.65 4.37 9.90
CA VAL A 51 -5.90 3.19 10.33
C VAL A 51 -6.77 2.43 11.32
N ALA A 52 -7.25 1.26 10.90
CA ALA A 52 -8.11 0.41 11.71
C ALA A 52 -7.38 -0.88 12.09
N LEU A 53 -7.60 -1.32 13.32
CA LEU A 53 -6.96 -2.48 13.93
C LEU A 53 -8.07 -3.40 14.45
N ALA A 54 -8.04 -4.66 14.05
CA ALA A 54 -9.00 -5.66 14.53
C ALA A 54 -8.28 -7.00 14.75
N PRO A 55 -8.55 -7.73 15.84
CA PRO A 55 -8.02 -9.08 15.98
C PRO A 55 -8.57 -9.98 14.87
N ASP A 56 -7.82 -10.99 14.48
CA ASP A 56 -8.36 -12.11 13.71
C ASP A 56 -9.30 -12.96 14.57
N ALA A 57 -9.98 -13.93 13.94
CA ALA A 57 -11.00 -14.74 14.62
C ALA A 57 -10.45 -15.46 15.87
N ASP A 58 -9.21 -15.92 15.79
CA ASP A 58 -8.54 -16.68 16.85
C ASP A 58 -7.71 -15.81 17.81
N LYS A 59 -7.65 -14.49 17.57
CA LYS A 59 -6.87 -13.50 18.34
C LYS A 59 -5.37 -13.77 18.38
N ASN A 60 -4.85 -14.49 17.39
CA ASN A 60 -3.42 -14.76 17.22
C ASN A 60 -2.73 -13.63 16.46
N TYR A 61 -3.47 -12.94 15.61
CA TYR A 61 -2.96 -11.87 14.75
C TYR A 61 -3.83 -10.63 14.86
N LEU A 62 -3.21 -9.49 14.55
CA LEU A 62 -3.90 -8.22 14.40
C LEU A 62 -3.99 -7.90 12.91
N ASN A 63 -5.21 -7.83 12.39
CA ASN A 63 -5.47 -7.29 11.07
C ASN A 63 -5.33 -5.77 11.14
N ILE A 64 -4.60 -5.23 10.18
CA ILE A 64 -4.38 -3.79 10.01
C ILE A 64 -4.96 -3.41 8.66
N ALA A 65 -5.84 -2.41 8.65
CA ALA A 65 -6.34 -1.81 7.42
C ALA A 65 -5.94 -0.33 7.41
N VAL A 66 -5.30 0.10 6.33
CA VAL A 66 -5.03 1.51 6.03
C VAL A 66 -5.88 1.87 4.81
N ALA A 67 -6.72 2.89 4.95
CA ALA A 67 -7.64 3.32 3.91
C ALA A 67 -7.64 4.85 3.78
N ASP A 68 -7.78 5.34 2.56
CA ASP A 68 -7.84 6.77 2.25
C ASP A 68 -8.97 7.11 1.29
N TRP A 69 -9.19 8.41 1.10
CA TRP A 69 -10.17 8.98 0.17
C TRP A 69 -9.48 9.82 -0.92
N GLY A 70 -8.31 9.36 -1.37
CA GLY A 70 -7.54 9.98 -2.43
C GLY A 70 -8.06 9.68 -3.84
N CYS A 71 -7.19 9.87 -4.83
CA CYS A 71 -7.51 9.71 -6.24
C CYS A 71 -7.73 8.26 -6.69
N GLY A 72 -7.38 7.28 -5.85
CA GLY A 72 -7.39 5.86 -6.21
C GLY A 72 -6.42 5.52 -7.33
N MET A 73 -6.54 4.30 -7.86
CA MET A 73 -5.69 3.80 -8.95
C MET A 73 -6.50 2.99 -9.96
N GLU A 74 -6.26 3.25 -11.24
CA GLU A 74 -6.68 2.36 -12.33
C GLU A 74 -5.86 1.07 -12.34
N LEU A 75 -6.38 -0.01 -12.93
CA LEU A 75 -5.71 -1.33 -12.93
C LEU A 75 -4.28 -1.30 -13.48
N ALA A 76 -4.02 -0.49 -14.52
CA ALA A 76 -2.68 -0.36 -15.10
C ALA A 76 -1.72 0.35 -14.13
N ALA A 77 -2.18 1.38 -13.42
CA ALA A 77 -1.40 2.09 -12.41
C ALA A 77 -1.11 1.18 -11.21
N LEU A 78 -2.11 0.42 -10.75
CA LEU A 78 -1.94 -0.59 -9.70
C LEU A 78 -0.94 -1.67 -10.11
N THR A 79 -1.03 -2.16 -11.36
CA THR A 79 -0.10 -3.17 -11.89
C THR A 79 1.34 -2.68 -11.85
N ASN A 80 1.56 -1.41 -12.22
CA ASN A 80 2.87 -0.77 -12.13
C ASN A 80 3.31 -0.61 -10.67
N ALA A 81 2.49 -0.01 -9.80
CA ALA A 81 2.83 0.24 -8.39
C ALA A 81 3.21 -1.02 -7.60
N LEU A 82 2.65 -2.18 -7.96
CA LEU A 82 3.00 -3.47 -7.33
C LEU A 82 4.36 -4.04 -7.80
N GLN A 83 5.02 -3.44 -8.79
CA GLN A 83 6.35 -3.86 -9.22
C GLN A 83 7.42 -3.25 -8.31
N LEU A 84 8.29 -4.08 -7.76
CA LEU A 84 9.45 -3.65 -6.98
C LEU A 84 10.32 -2.70 -7.80
N GLY A 85 10.62 -1.53 -7.22
CA GLY A 85 11.46 -0.50 -7.84
C GLY A 85 10.74 0.37 -8.87
N SER A 86 9.43 0.19 -9.07
CA SER A 86 8.64 1.10 -9.89
C SER A 86 8.30 2.38 -9.13
N ALA A 87 8.17 3.49 -9.87
CA ALA A 87 7.55 4.69 -9.33
C ALA A 87 6.01 4.54 -9.45
N PRO A 88 5.25 4.65 -8.35
CA PRO A 88 3.80 4.43 -8.37
C PRO A 88 3.03 5.52 -9.15
N LEU A 89 3.61 6.72 -9.30
CA LEU A 89 3.04 7.83 -10.08
C LEU A 89 4.14 8.53 -10.90
N SER A 90 3.79 9.07 -12.06
CA SER A 90 4.73 9.81 -12.94
C SER A 90 5.05 11.23 -12.47
N ASN A 91 4.28 11.74 -11.50
CA ASN A 91 4.45 13.07 -10.94
C ASN A 91 4.85 12.91 -9.48
N ASP A 92 6.12 13.17 -9.18
CA ASP A 92 6.59 13.35 -7.81
C ASP A 92 5.65 14.34 -7.09
N ARG A 93 5.05 13.89 -5.99
CA ARG A 93 4.30 14.76 -5.07
C ARG A 93 4.97 14.90 -3.71
N LEU A 94 6.03 14.14 -3.46
CA LEU A 94 6.74 14.12 -2.17
C LEU A 94 8.27 14.22 -2.32
N ASN A 95 8.79 14.45 -3.53
CA ASN A 95 10.18 14.88 -3.77
C ASN A 95 10.21 16.15 -4.61
#